data_AF-A0A925AMH8-F1
#
_entry.id   AF-A0A925AMH8-F1
#
_cell.length_a   1.000
_cell.length_b   1.000
_cell.length_c   1.000
_cell.angle_alpha   90.00
_cell.angle_beta   90.00
_cell.angle_gamma   90.00
#
_symmetry.space_group_name_H-M   'P 1'
#
loop_
_entity.id
_entity.type
_entity.pdbx_description
1 polymer ?
#
loop_
_entity_poly.entity_id
_entity_poly.type
_entity_poly.pdbx_seq_one_letter_code
_entity_poly.pdbx_strand_id
1 'polypeptide(L)'
;MPASHRRQFRPEWIPTLALIAVLALTVSAGRWQLQRAADKVVLQGVIDAAASAVPVPVQSLGASAALEALAWRPIEAVGRFDAERVVLLDNRTREGVAGYEVLTPFVLSGSADVLLVNRGWIAAPARRDRLPQIATPDGEVRLIGLATVPSTRFIELRAQTDDTSRWQNWTIDRARARWGLDLLAFAMLQTGETRPVGVVSASAAQGAQAAVVPADGLMRIWPRPDAGIDKHRGYALQWFSFASIALVVWIALAMRRPAEPAAAEGADLIAAADAPADAEPIAPNTAQRDRADVARAS
;
A
#
# COMPACT_ATOMS: atom_id res chain seq x y z
N MET A 1 -9.58 -4.64 -59.78
CA MET A 1 -10.08 -4.65 -58.39
C MET A 1 -9.00 -5.26 -57.50
N PRO A 2 -8.51 -4.58 -56.45
CA PRO A 2 -7.44 -5.14 -55.63
C PRO A 2 -7.97 -6.36 -54.86
N ALA A 3 -7.22 -7.45 -54.89
CA ALA A 3 -7.52 -8.69 -54.19
C ALA A 3 -7.62 -8.41 -52.69
N SER A 4 -8.79 -8.65 -52.10
CA SER A 4 -8.96 -8.56 -50.65
C SER A 4 -8.26 -9.75 -50.00
N HIS A 5 -7.06 -9.54 -49.46
CA HIS A 5 -6.37 -10.54 -48.63
C HIS A 5 -7.18 -10.75 -47.33
N ARG A 6 -8.13 -11.70 -47.36
CA ARG A 6 -8.87 -12.11 -46.16
C ARG A 6 -7.93 -12.88 -45.24
N ARG A 7 -7.64 -12.33 -44.07
CA ARG A 7 -6.98 -13.07 -42.99
C ARG A 7 -7.85 -14.26 -42.58
N GLN A 8 -7.27 -15.43 -42.42
CA GLN A 8 -7.98 -16.64 -42.00
C GLN A 8 -7.72 -16.88 -40.51
N PHE A 9 -8.79 -17.14 -39.75
CA PHE A 9 -8.70 -17.47 -38.33
C PHE A 9 -8.37 -18.96 -38.17
N ARG A 10 -7.16 -19.28 -37.69
CA ARG A 10 -6.65 -20.65 -37.50
C ARG A 10 -6.04 -20.79 -36.10
N PRO A 11 -6.86 -21.00 -35.06
CA PRO A 11 -6.35 -21.17 -33.70
C PRO A 11 -5.62 -22.52 -33.58
N GLU A 12 -4.37 -22.48 -33.15
CA GLU A 12 -3.60 -23.69 -32.85
C GLU A 12 -3.82 -24.12 -31.40
N TRP A 13 -3.81 -25.43 -31.14
CA TRP A 13 -4.19 -25.98 -29.84
C TRP A 13 -3.21 -25.60 -28.72
N ILE A 14 -1.90 -25.62 -28.98
CA ILE A 14 -0.86 -25.22 -28.00
C ILE A 14 -1.04 -23.77 -27.54
N PRO A 15 -1.03 -22.74 -28.42
CA PRO A 15 -1.19 -21.36 -27.98
C PRO A 15 -2.57 -21.10 -27.36
N THR A 16 -3.60 -21.87 -27.75
CA THR A 16 -4.92 -21.77 -27.14
C THR A 16 -4.93 -22.30 -25.70
N LEU A 17 -4.33 -23.46 -25.43
CA LEU A 17 -4.17 -23.98 -24.06
C LEU A 17 -3.31 -23.05 -23.20
N ALA A 18 -2.22 -22.52 -23.76
CA ALA A 18 -1.37 -21.55 -23.09
C ALA A 18 -2.15 -20.27 -22.73
N LEU A 19 -2.97 -19.75 -23.65
CA LEU A 19 -3.86 -18.61 -23.37
C LEU A 19 -4.80 -18.93 -22.22
N ILE A 20 -5.47 -20.09 -22.23
CA ILE A 20 -6.41 -20.48 -21.17
C ILE A 20 -5.71 -20.50 -19.81
N ALA A 21 -4.52 -21.08 -19.72
CA ALA A 21 -3.74 -21.11 -18.49
C ALA A 21 -3.34 -19.70 -18.01
N VAL A 22 -2.86 -18.84 -18.91
CA VAL A 22 -2.51 -17.45 -18.59
C VAL A 22 -3.75 -16.67 -18.14
N LEU A 23 -4.88 -16.78 -18.84
CA LEU A 23 -6.13 -16.12 -18.46
C LEU A 23 -6.61 -16.61 -17.09
N ALA A 24 -6.57 -17.92 -16.83
CA ALA A 24 -6.97 -18.47 -15.54
C ALA A 24 -6.11 -17.88 -14.40
N LEU A 25 -4.79 -17.81 -14.60
CA LEU A 25 -3.86 -17.24 -13.63
C LEU A 25 -4.11 -15.74 -13.41
N THR A 26 -4.12 -14.94 -14.47
CA THR A 26 -4.18 -13.47 -14.34
C THR A 26 -5.55 -13.00 -13.87
N VAL A 27 -6.64 -13.61 -14.34
CA VAL A 27 -7.99 -13.29 -13.86
C VAL A 27 -8.15 -13.71 -12.40
N SER A 28 -7.64 -14.87 -12.00
CA SER A 28 -7.64 -15.30 -10.60
C SER A 28 -6.86 -14.32 -9.70
N ALA A 29 -5.65 -13.93 -10.11
CA ALA A 29 -4.84 -12.95 -9.39
C ALA A 29 -5.54 -11.58 -9.30
N GLY A 30 -6.16 -11.11 -10.38
CA GLY A 30 -6.94 -9.87 -10.40
C GLY A 30 -8.13 -9.92 -9.43
N ARG A 31 -8.89 -11.03 -9.42
CA ARG A 31 -9.98 -11.25 -8.46
C ARG A 31 -9.50 -11.29 -7.02
N TRP A 32 -8.37 -11.96 -6.76
CA TRP A 32 -7.78 -12.01 -5.43
C TRP A 32 -7.37 -10.61 -4.93
N GLN A 33 -6.77 -9.79 -5.79
CA GLN A 33 -6.45 -8.40 -5.46
C GLN A 33 -7.70 -7.57 -5.16
N LEU A 34 -8.79 -7.72 -5.93
CA LEU A 34 -10.06 -7.06 -5.64
C LEU A 34 -10.66 -7.51 -4.31
N GLN A 35 -10.59 -8.81 -3.98
CA GLN A 35 -11.06 -9.32 -2.70
C GLN A 35 -10.25 -8.71 -1.54
N ARG A 36 -8.92 -8.66 -1.66
CA ARG A 36 -8.07 -7.99 -0.66
C ARG A 36 -8.41 -6.51 -0.50
N ALA A 37 -8.72 -5.81 -1.58
CA ALA A 37 -9.20 -4.43 -1.50
C ALA A 37 -10.54 -4.35 -0.75
N ALA A 38 -11.49 -5.24 -1.06
CA ALA A 38 -12.81 -5.28 -0.42
C ALA A 38 -12.72 -5.58 1.09
N ASP A 39 -11.93 -6.58 1.49
CA ASP A 39 -11.70 -6.93 2.91
C ASP A 39 -11.20 -5.69 3.70
N LYS A 40 -10.29 -4.92 3.09
CA LYS A 40 -9.74 -3.71 3.70
C LYS A 40 -10.74 -2.55 3.74
N VAL A 41 -11.60 -2.42 2.73
CA VAL A 41 -12.70 -1.44 2.75
C VAL A 41 -13.67 -1.73 3.90
N VAL A 42 -14.03 -3.00 4.13
CA VAL A 42 -14.90 -3.39 5.25
C VAL A 42 -14.26 -3.02 6.59
N LEU A 43 -12.98 -3.37 6.78
CA LEU A 43 -12.26 -3.03 8.01
C LEU A 43 -12.16 -1.51 8.22
N GLN A 44 -11.88 -0.75 7.14
CA GLN A 44 -11.85 0.71 7.19
C GLN A 44 -13.22 1.27 7.58
N GLY A 45 -14.32 0.72 7.07
CA GLY A 45 -15.67 1.13 7.43
C GLY A 45 -15.98 0.92 8.92
N VAL A 46 -15.49 -0.16 9.52
CA VAL A 46 -15.63 -0.40 10.98
C VAL A 46 -14.88 0.67 11.78
N ILE A 47 -13.65 1.01 11.38
CA ILE A 47 -12.85 2.05 12.02
C ILE A 47 -13.51 3.43 11.87
N ASP A 48 -14.00 3.76 10.68
CA ASP A 48 -14.64 5.04 10.39
C ASP A 48 -15.97 5.20 11.16
N ALA A 49 -16.74 4.11 11.29
CA ALA A 49 -17.95 4.09 12.11
C ALA A 49 -17.62 4.30 13.60
N ALA A 50 -16.58 3.64 14.11
CA ALA A 50 -16.12 3.82 15.49
C ALA A 50 -15.66 5.27 15.73
N ALA A 51 -14.89 5.85 14.80
CA ALA A 51 -14.39 7.22 14.87
C ALA A 51 -15.48 8.29 14.76
N SER A 52 -16.65 7.94 14.24
CA SER A 52 -17.81 8.84 14.09
C SER A 52 -18.81 8.74 15.24
N ALA A 53 -18.56 7.88 16.23
CA ALA A 53 -19.43 7.72 17.39
C ALA A 53 -19.44 8.97 18.29
N VAL A 54 -20.47 9.11 19.12
CA VAL A 54 -20.53 10.19 20.12
C VAL A 54 -19.38 10.03 21.13
N PRO A 55 -18.60 11.09 21.42
CA PRO A 55 -17.56 11.05 22.43
C PRO A 55 -18.09 10.58 23.78
N VAL A 56 -17.39 9.61 24.37
CA VAL A 56 -17.76 9.05 25.68
C VAL A 56 -16.79 9.54 26.76
N PRO A 57 -17.28 9.98 27.92
CA PRO A 57 -16.42 10.38 29.03
C PRO A 57 -15.49 9.24 29.45
N VAL A 58 -14.19 9.53 29.58
CA VAL A 58 -13.18 8.52 29.90
C VAL A 58 -13.45 7.84 31.25
N GLN A 59 -14.05 8.56 32.20
CA GLN A 59 -14.44 8.04 33.51
C GLN A 59 -15.56 6.99 33.44
N SER A 60 -16.34 6.98 32.36
CA SER A 60 -17.37 5.96 32.12
C SER A 60 -16.81 4.70 31.47
N LEU A 61 -15.56 4.73 30.99
CA LEU A 61 -14.86 3.56 30.49
C LEU A 61 -14.34 2.80 31.70
N GLY A 62 -15.06 1.73 32.08
CA GLY A 62 -14.60 0.86 33.16
C GLY A 62 -13.21 0.29 32.86
N ALA A 63 -12.42 0.03 33.92
CA ALA A 63 -11.08 -0.54 33.80
C ALA A 63 -11.01 -1.89 33.03
N SER A 64 -12.15 -2.57 32.86
CA SER A 64 -12.30 -3.83 32.13
C SER A 64 -12.74 -3.67 30.67
N ALA A 65 -12.90 -2.45 30.15
CA ALA A 65 -13.25 -2.25 28.75
C ALA A 65 -12.20 -2.92 27.86
N ALA A 66 -12.64 -3.79 26.95
CA ALA A 66 -11.76 -4.45 26.01
C ALA A 66 -11.00 -3.39 25.20
N LEU A 67 -9.66 -3.35 25.33
CA LEU A 67 -8.81 -2.36 24.69
C LEU A 67 -9.04 -2.28 23.17
N GLU A 68 -9.31 -3.42 22.54
CA GLU A 68 -9.63 -3.50 21.11
C GLU A 68 -10.90 -2.72 20.74
N ALA A 69 -11.93 -2.73 21.61
CA ALA A 69 -13.18 -2.01 21.39
C ALA A 69 -13.04 -0.50 21.64
N LEU A 70 -11.96 -0.07 22.30
CA LEU A 70 -11.65 1.34 22.49
C LEU A 70 -10.89 1.95 21.31
N ALA A 71 -10.19 1.14 20.52
CA ALA A 71 -9.39 1.64 19.41
C ALA A 71 -10.23 2.50 18.45
N TRP A 72 -9.73 3.71 18.15
CA TRP A 72 -10.36 4.70 17.27
C TRP A 72 -11.69 5.26 17.77
N ARG A 73 -12.11 4.96 19.00
CA ARG A 73 -13.35 5.50 19.55
C ARG A 73 -13.14 6.92 20.08
N PRO A 74 -14.03 7.88 19.77
CA PRO A 74 -14.00 9.20 20.38
C PRO A 74 -14.24 9.12 21.89
N ILE A 75 -13.34 9.73 22.63
CA ILE A 75 -13.38 9.82 24.08
C ILE A 75 -13.21 11.27 24.51
N GLU A 76 -13.84 11.60 25.63
CA GLU A 76 -13.77 12.91 26.25
C GLU A 76 -13.08 12.78 27.61
N ALA A 77 -12.10 13.64 27.87
CA ALA A 77 -11.40 13.69 29.15
C ALA A 77 -11.43 15.11 29.71
N VAL A 78 -11.61 15.21 31.03
CA VAL A 78 -11.57 16.46 31.78
C VAL A 78 -10.54 16.30 32.89
N GLY A 79 -9.66 17.28 33.07
CA GLY A 79 -8.49 17.14 33.93
C GLY A 79 -7.42 18.19 33.64
N ARG A 80 -6.19 17.94 34.10
CA ARG A 80 -5.07 18.86 33.96
C ARG A 80 -3.86 18.19 33.33
N PHE A 81 -3.16 18.90 32.45
CA PHE A 81 -1.89 18.44 31.92
C PHE A 81 -0.77 18.52 32.97
N ASP A 82 0.08 17.50 32.98
CA ASP A 82 1.34 17.53 33.71
C ASP A 82 2.46 18.07 32.81
N ALA A 83 2.66 19.39 32.85
CA ALA A 83 3.64 20.09 32.03
C ALA A 83 5.11 19.74 32.37
N GLU A 84 5.38 19.13 33.53
CA GLU A 84 6.73 18.75 33.93
C GLU A 84 7.20 17.45 33.26
N ARG A 85 6.25 16.62 32.81
CA ARG A 85 6.51 15.26 32.29
C ARG A 85 6.23 15.16 30.78
N VAL A 86 6.54 16.20 30.02
CA VAL A 86 6.37 16.21 28.55
C VAL A 86 7.48 15.39 27.88
N VAL A 87 7.08 14.55 26.93
CA VAL A 87 7.99 13.76 26.07
C VAL A 87 7.74 14.09 24.61
N LEU A 88 8.83 14.24 23.86
CA LEU A 88 8.79 14.45 22.42
C LEU A 88 9.15 13.16 21.69
N LEU A 89 8.22 12.63 20.91
CA LEU A 89 8.49 11.51 20.03
C LEU A 89 9.21 12.01 18.78
N ASP A 90 10.45 11.57 18.59
CA ASP A 90 11.29 11.94 17.46
C ASP A 90 10.96 11.12 16.20
N ASN A 91 11.59 11.50 15.10
CA ASN A 91 11.50 10.84 13.80
C ASN A 91 10.06 10.79 13.25
N ARG A 92 9.24 11.79 13.57
CA ARG A 92 7.87 11.93 13.07
C ARG A 92 7.91 12.87 11.88
N THR A 93 7.87 12.32 10.67
CA THR A 93 7.88 13.11 9.43
C THR A 93 6.46 13.32 8.94
N ARG A 94 6.09 14.57 8.65
CA ARG A 94 4.80 14.94 8.05
C ARG A 94 5.04 15.79 6.82
N GLU A 95 4.46 15.38 5.69
CA GLU A 95 4.60 16.09 4.40
C GLU A 95 6.07 16.39 4.02
N GLY A 96 6.97 15.46 4.34
CA GLY A 96 8.42 15.60 4.10
C GLY A 96 9.18 16.44 5.13
N VAL A 97 8.50 17.05 6.11
CA VAL A 97 9.10 17.82 7.19
C VAL A 97 9.27 16.94 8.42
N ALA A 98 10.51 16.86 8.93
CA ALA A 98 10.79 16.16 10.19
C ALA A 98 10.27 16.97 11.39
N GLY A 99 9.75 16.27 12.40
CA GLY A 99 9.23 16.89 13.61
C GLY A 99 9.04 15.92 14.75
N TYR A 100 8.30 16.40 15.74
CA TYR A 100 8.05 15.71 17.00
C TYR A 100 6.56 15.53 17.24
N GLU A 101 6.14 14.40 17.78
CA GLU A 101 4.83 14.29 18.42
C GLU A 101 4.95 14.54 19.92
N VAL A 102 3.98 15.25 20.49
CA VAL A 102 4.03 15.68 21.89
C VAL A 102 3.17 14.76 22.75
N LEU A 103 3.81 13.96 23.59
CA LEU A 103 3.16 13.17 24.63
C LEU A 103 3.16 13.92 25.95
N THR A 104 2.01 13.99 26.61
CA THR A 104 1.87 14.63 27.92
C THR A 104 0.92 13.81 28.79
N PRO A 105 1.31 13.48 30.04
CA PRO A 105 0.39 12.90 31.01
C PRO A 105 -0.75 13.88 31.33
N PHE A 106 -1.96 13.34 31.45
CA PHE A 106 -3.16 14.09 31.73
C PHE A 106 -3.85 13.49 32.96
N VAL A 107 -3.81 14.22 34.07
CA VAL A 107 -4.41 13.79 35.34
C VAL A 107 -5.90 14.05 35.26
N LEU A 108 -6.71 13.00 35.39
CA LEU A 108 -8.15 13.09 35.26
C LEU A 108 -8.78 13.79 36.47
N SER A 109 -9.76 14.64 36.20
CA SER A 109 -10.53 15.30 37.26
C SER A 109 -11.35 14.28 38.02
N GLY A 110 -11.31 14.35 39.36
CA GLY A 110 -12.04 13.44 40.24
C GLY A 110 -11.51 12.00 40.32
N SER A 111 -10.36 11.69 39.72
CA SER A 111 -9.67 10.39 39.83
C SER A 111 -8.16 10.57 40.04
N ALA A 112 -7.49 9.53 40.57
CA ALA A 112 -6.03 9.43 40.57
C ALA A 112 -5.48 8.92 39.22
N ASP A 113 -6.36 8.43 38.34
CA ASP A 113 -5.98 7.87 37.05
C ASP A 113 -5.35 8.92 36.13
N VAL A 114 -4.30 8.50 35.44
CA VAL A 114 -3.58 9.36 34.48
C VAL A 114 -3.77 8.82 33.07
N LEU A 115 -4.30 9.65 32.18
CA LEU A 115 -4.41 9.34 30.76
C LEU A 115 -3.17 9.86 30.02
N LEU A 116 -2.54 9.04 29.19
CA LEU A 116 -1.50 9.52 28.30
C LEU A 116 -2.13 10.16 27.06
N VAL A 117 -1.80 11.43 26.79
CA VAL A 117 -2.37 12.17 25.65
C VAL A 117 -1.27 12.52 24.65
N ASN A 118 -1.46 12.12 23.40
CA ASN A 118 -0.72 12.65 22.26
C ASN A 118 -1.41 13.92 21.77
N ARG A 119 -0.79 15.08 22.03
CA ARG A 119 -1.37 16.41 21.81
C ARG A 119 -1.27 16.88 20.37
N GLY A 120 -0.46 16.22 19.54
CA GLY A 120 -0.25 16.58 18.15
C GLY A 120 1.21 16.55 17.73
N TRP A 121 1.46 17.02 16.51
CA TRP A 121 2.78 17.11 15.91
C TRP A 121 3.26 18.56 15.78
N ILE A 122 4.56 18.79 15.93
CA ILE A 122 5.21 20.06 15.72
C ILE A 122 6.48 19.89 14.88
N ALA A 123 6.75 20.83 13.97
CA ALA A 123 7.96 20.80 13.15
C ALA A 123 9.21 20.91 14.02
N ALA A 124 10.25 20.15 13.65
CA ALA A 124 11.53 20.28 14.32
C ALA A 124 12.17 21.62 13.95
N PRO A 125 12.71 22.37 14.92
CA PRO A 125 13.46 23.58 14.61
C PRO A 125 14.71 23.24 13.78
N ALA A 126 15.22 24.22 13.04
CA ALA A 126 16.41 24.05 12.19
C ALA A 126 17.64 23.53 12.97
N ARG A 127 17.67 23.82 14.27
CA ARG A 127 18.70 23.39 15.22
C ARG A 127 18.15 22.31 16.14
N ARG A 128 18.61 21.07 15.99
CA ARG A 128 18.12 19.88 16.75
C ARG A 128 18.58 19.84 18.21
N ASP A 129 19.50 20.72 18.61
CA ASP A 129 19.92 20.95 20.00
C ASP A 129 18.89 21.78 20.79
N ARG A 130 18.01 22.52 20.10
CA ARG A 130 16.91 23.25 20.72
C ARG A 130 15.61 22.48 20.54
N LEU A 131 14.93 22.17 21.64
CA LEU A 131 13.61 21.57 21.58
C LEU A 131 12.53 22.65 21.39
N PRO A 132 11.44 22.35 20.67
CA PRO A 132 10.32 23.27 20.56
C PRO A 132 9.69 23.48 21.94
N GLN A 133 9.38 24.74 22.28
CA GLN A 133 8.62 25.05 23.49
C GLN A 133 7.14 24.81 23.21
N ILE A 134 6.50 23.97 24.04
CA ILE A 134 5.08 23.63 23.89
C ILE A 134 4.29 24.42 24.92
N ALA A 135 3.40 25.30 24.44
CA ALA A 135 2.43 25.97 25.31
C ALA A 135 1.48 24.93 25.90
N THR A 136 1.54 24.73 27.21
CA THR A 136 0.65 23.82 27.93
C THR A 136 -0.31 24.67 28.76
N PRO A 137 -1.63 24.54 28.56
CA PRO A 137 -2.59 25.32 29.32
C PRO A 137 -2.50 24.98 30.80
N ASP A 138 -2.54 26.00 31.63
CA ASP A 138 -2.64 25.87 33.08
C ASP A 138 -4.09 25.58 33.49
N GLY A 139 -4.25 24.82 34.57
CA GLY A 139 -5.56 24.52 35.14
C GLY A 139 -6.32 23.38 34.45
N GLU A 140 -7.62 23.32 34.72
CA GLU A 140 -8.48 22.22 34.28
C GLU A 140 -9.04 22.48 32.87
N VAL A 141 -8.89 21.48 32.00
CA VAL A 141 -9.28 21.55 30.60
C VAL A 141 -10.08 20.32 30.19
N ARG A 142 -10.93 20.51 29.19
CA ARG A 142 -11.69 19.48 28.50
C ARG A 142 -11.04 19.18 27.16
N LEU A 143 -10.85 17.89 26.89
CA LEU A 143 -10.22 17.35 25.70
C LEU A 143 -11.15 16.37 25.00
N ILE A 144 -11.15 16.41 23.67
CA ILE A 144 -11.76 15.38 22.83
C ILE A 144 -10.65 14.79 21.97
N GLY A 145 -10.63 13.46 21.90
CA GLY A 145 -9.66 12.71 21.11
C GLY A 145 -10.12 11.31 20.80
N LEU A 146 -9.32 10.59 20.01
CA LEU A 146 -9.54 9.19 19.69
C LEU A 146 -8.73 8.32 20.65
N ALA A 147 -9.36 7.32 21.25
CA ALA A 147 -8.65 6.32 22.02
C ALA A 147 -7.72 5.49 21.11
N THR A 148 -6.49 5.27 21.55
CA THR A 148 -5.49 4.48 20.84
C THR A 148 -4.81 3.53 21.80
N VAL A 149 -4.52 2.33 21.32
CA VAL A 149 -3.76 1.32 22.05
C VAL A 149 -2.39 1.25 21.37
N PRO A 150 -1.32 1.73 21.99
CA PRO A 150 0.00 1.70 21.39
C PRO A 150 0.43 0.25 21.13
N SER A 151 0.93 -0.01 19.92
CA SER A 151 1.43 -1.34 19.58
C SER A 151 2.69 -1.65 20.37
N THR A 152 2.73 -2.80 21.02
CA THR A 152 3.92 -3.30 21.74
C THR A 152 5.00 -3.85 20.81
N ARG A 153 4.73 -3.97 19.50
CA ARG A 153 5.68 -4.46 18.49
C ARG A 153 6.30 -3.29 17.72
N PHE A 154 7.54 -2.93 18.05
CA PHE A 154 8.34 -1.96 17.32
C PHE A 154 9.79 -2.44 17.20
N ILE A 155 10.48 -2.02 16.15
CA ILE A 155 11.92 -2.23 15.96
C ILE A 155 12.62 -0.94 16.40
N GLU A 156 13.57 -1.04 17.33
CA GLU A 156 14.45 0.07 17.70
C GLU A 156 15.78 -0.08 16.97
N LEU A 157 16.18 0.94 16.19
CA LEU A 157 17.49 0.95 15.52
C LEU A 157 18.65 1.25 16.48
N ARG A 158 18.36 1.73 17.69
CA ARG A 158 19.33 2.03 18.74
C ARG A 158 18.70 1.78 20.10
N ALA A 159 19.44 1.13 21.01
CA ALA A 159 19.06 1.07 22.43
C ALA A 159 18.98 2.50 22.97
N GLN A 160 17.77 2.96 23.29
CA GLN A 160 17.59 4.28 23.86
C GLN A 160 18.00 4.28 25.32
N THR A 161 18.74 5.30 25.75
CA THR A 161 18.90 5.66 27.15
C THR A 161 17.66 6.43 27.59
N ASP A 162 16.95 5.92 28.61
CA ASP A 162 15.69 6.48 29.17
C ASP A 162 15.81 7.90 29.77
N ASP A 163 16.99 8.52 29.65
CA ASP A 163 17.38 9.76 30.32
C ASP A 163 17.02 11.04 29.55
N THR A 164 16.65 10.94 28.27
CA THR A 164 16.33 12.13 27.46
C THR A 164 14.83 12.33 27.29
N SER A 165 14.37 13.59 27.26
CA SER A 165 12.98 13.99 26.92
C SER A 165 12.55 13.66 25.47
N ARG A 166 13.35 12.86 24.74
CA ARG A 166 13.14 12.48 23.34
C ARG A 166 13.05 10.97 23.23
N TRP A 167 11.94 10.45 22.73
CA TRP A 167 11.76 9.00 22.51
C TRP A 167 11.57 8.67 21.03
N GLN A 168 12.11 7.56 20.54
CA GLN A 168 11.78 7.08 19.18
C GLN A 168 10.43 6.35 19.18
N ASN A 169 10.28 5.41 20.12
CA ASN A 169 9.08 4.61 20.34
C ASN A 169 8.63 4.73 21.80
N TRP A 170 7.33 4.57 22.03
CA TRP A 170 6.74 4.65 23.35
C TRP A 170 5.77 3.49 23.57
N THR A 171 5.71 3.04 24.81
CA THR A 171 4.68 2.13 25.31
C THR A 171 4.15 2.69 26.62
N ILE A 172 2.95 2.26 27.00
CA ILE A 172 2.38 2.63 28.29
C ILE A 172 3.29 2.14 29.42
N ASP A 173 3.85 0.94 29.31
CA ASP A 173 4.71 0.38 30.35
C ASP A 173 6.04 1.15 30.49
N ARG A 174 6.65 1.61 29.38
CA ARG A 174 7.83 2.49 29.42
C ARG A 174 7.49 3.81 30.09
N ALA A 175 6.33 4.38 29.77
CA ALA A 175 5.86 5.62 30.36
C ALA A 175 5.56 5.48 31.87
N ARG A 176 4.93 4.38 32.30
CA ARG A 176 4.72 4.04 33.71
C ARG A 176 6.05 3.91 34.45
N ALA A 177 7.01 3.16 33.89
CA ALA A 177 8.32 2.97 34.49
C ALA A 177 9.11 4.28 34.65
N ARG A 178 9.04 5.19 33.66
CA ARG A 178 9.77 6.46 33.69
C ARG A 178 9.18 7.49 34.66
N TRP A 179 7.86 7.57 34.73
CA TRP A 179 7.17 8.62 35.47
C TRP A 179 6.67 8.17 36.85
N GLY A 180 6.59 6.86 37.10
CA GLY A 180 6.02 6.32 38.34
C GLY A 180 4.54 6.64 38.49
N LEU A 181 3.81 6.76 37.38
CA LEU A 181 2.39 7.11 37.34
C LEU A 181 1.55 5.89 36.97
N ASP A 182 0.37 5.77 37.59
CA ASP A 182 -0.65 4.80 37.22
C ASP A 182 -1.38 5.27 35.96
N LEU A 183 -0.74 5.03 34.81
CA LEU A 183 -1.33 5.34 33.51
C LEU A 183 -2.46 4.35 33.18
N LEU A 184 -3.51 4.83 32.54
CA LEU A 184 -4.52 3.98 31.89
C LEU A 184 -3.87 3.08 30.83
N ALA A 185 -4.47 1.92 30.56
CA ALA A 185 -3.97 0.93 29.60
C ALA A 185 -4.18 1.31 28.11
N PHE A 186 -4.68 2.52 27.86
CA PHE A 186 -4.80 3.13 26.54
C PHE A 186 -4.35 4.61 26.62
N ALA A 187 -4.13 5.20 25.45
CA ALA A 187 -3.81 6.61 25.29
C ALA A 187 -4.88 7.33 24.46
N MET A 188 -4.78 8.65 24.38
CA MET A 188 -5.65 9.49 23.57
C MET A 188 -4.84 10.22 22.49
N LEU A 189 -5.35 10.20 21.26
CA LEU A 189 -4.92 11.07 20.17
C LEU A 189 -5.83 12.31 20.16
N GLN A 190 -5.32 13.47 20.57
CA GLN A 190 -6.13 14.69 20.64
C GLN A 190 -6.53 15.16 19.23
N THR A 191 -7.83 15.34 18.96
CA THR A 191 -8.34 15.74 17.63
C THR A 191 -8.86 17.17 17.58
N GLY A 192 -9.20 17.76 18.72
CA GLY A 192 -9.76 19.11 18.82
C GLY A 192 -8.92 20.06 19.65
N GLU A 193 -9.40 21.29 19.79
CA GLU A 193 -8.82 22.29 20.69
C GLU A 193 -8.95 21.90 22.16
N THR A 194 -8.02 22.39 22.96
CA THR A 194 -8.11 22.29 24.42
C THR A 194 -9.02 23.41 24.91
N ARG A 195 -10.07 23.07 25.66
CA ARG A 195 -11.05 24.05 26.17
C ARG A 195 -10.95 24.16 27.68
N PRO A 196 -10.74 25.37 28.25
CA PRO A 196 -10.82 25.56 29.70
C PRO A 196 -12.20 25.18 30.23
N VAL A 197 -12.25 24.49 31.37
CA VAL A 197 -13.52 24.17 32.03
C VAL A 197 -14.15 25.46 32.56
N GLY A 198 -15.41 25.72 32.21
CA GLY A 198 -16.14 26.94 32.62
C GLY A 198 -16.38 27.97 31.51
N VAL A 199 -15.73 27.82 30.35
CA VAL A 199 -16.02 28.65 29.17
C VAL A 199 -17.09 27.96 28.33
N VAL A 200 -18.33 28.48 28.38
CA VAL A 200 -19.42 28.04 27.50
C VAL A 200 -19.20 28.65 26.13
N SER A 201 -18.41 28.00 25.28
CA SER A 201 -18.41 28.33 23.85
C SER A 201 -19.68 27.74 23.22
N ALA A 202 -20.51 28.62 22.68
CA ALA A 202 -21.67 28.23 21.89
C ALA A 202 -21.26 27.25 20.78
N SER A 203 -21.92 26.09 20.79
CA SER A 203 -22.11 25.14 19.69
C SER A 203 -21.02 25.11 18.60
N ALA A 204 -20.14 24.10 18.68
CA ALA A 204 -19.58 23.52 17.46
C ALA A 204 -20.37 22.24 17.17
N ALA A 205 -21.54 22.41 16.58
CA ALA A 205 -22.13 21.35 15.78
C ALA A 205 -21.21 21.05 14.58
N GLN A 206 -21.37 19.82 14.08
CA GLN A 206 -20.84 19.29 12.80
C GLN A 206 -19.36 18.89 12.74
N GLY A 207 -19.13 17.58 12.79
CA GLY A 207 -19.11 16.74 11.58
C GLY A 207 -18.04 16.98 10.52
N ALA A 208 -17.17 17.97 10.65
CA ALA A 208 -16.06 18.19 9.74
C ALA A 208 -14.80 18.54 10.53
N GLN A 209 -13.78 17.68 10.46
CA GLN A 209 -12.42 18.04 10.84
C GLN A 209 -11.89 19.12 9.89
N ALA A 210 -12.36 20.36 10.03
CA ALA A 210 -11.58 21.50 9.56
C ALA A 210 -10.31 21.55 10.41
N ALA A 211 -9.15 21.64 9.78
CA ALA A 211 -7.86 21.82 10.45
C ALA A 211 -7.83 23.21 11.10
N VAL A 212 -8.53 23.37 12.23
CA VAL A 212 -8.34 24.51 13.11
C VAL A 212 -6.96 24.33 13.72
N VAL A 213 -6.00 25.17 13.31
CA VAL A 213 -4.67 25.20 13.91
C VAL A 213 -4.88 25.68 15.35
N PRO A 214 -4.71 24.82 16.36
CA PRO A 214 -4.94 25.22 17.74
C PRO A 214 -3.91 26.28 18.14
N ALA A 215 -4.26 27.13 19.10
CA ALA A 215 -3.39 28.22 19.56
C ALA A 215 -2.01 27.76 20.09
N ASP A 216 -1.84 26.45 20.40
CA ASP A 216 -0.58 25.86 20.83
C ASP A 216 0.36 25.43 19.68
N GLY A 217 -0.03 25.66 18.42
CA GLY A 217 0.79 25.38 17.24
C GLY A 217 0.93 23.89 16.91
N LEU A 218 0.15 23.01 17.56
CA LEU A 218 0.22 21.56 17.35
C LEU A 218 -0.71 21.09 16.23
N MET A 219 -0.17 20.37 15.26
CA MET A 219 -0.95 19.74 14.21
C MET A 219 -1.60 18.45 14.71
N ARG A 220 -2.94 18.40 14.73
CA ARG A 220 -3.76 17.29 15.23
C ARG A 220 -4.40 16.44 14.12
N ILE A 221 -3.68 16.30 13.00
CA ILE A 221 -4.13 15.46 11.88
C ILE A 221 -3.49 14.09 12.04
N TRP A 222 -4.22 13.09 12.52
CA TRP A 222 -3.64 11.77 12.73
C TRP A 222 -3.63 10.99 11.42
N PRO A 223 -2.45 10.60 10.90
CA PRO A 223 -2.39 9.78 9.71
C PRO A 223 -3.08 8.46 10.00
N ARG A 224 -4.18 8.19 9.29
CA ARG A 224 -4.79 6.87 9.31
C ARG A 224 -3.80 5.92 8.66
N PRO A 225 -3.52 4.73 9.22
CA PRO A 225 -2.73 3.73 8.51
C PRO A 225 -3.33 3.53 7.12
N ASP A 226 -2.59 3.86 6.06
CA ASP A 226 -3.07 3.64 4.70
C ASP A 226 -3.30 2.13 4.53
N ALA A 227 -4.56 1.75 4.42
CA ALA A 227 -4.94 0.37 4.19
C ALA A 227 -4.38 -0.12 2.83
N GLY A 228 -3.90 0.75 1.94
CA GLY A 228 -3.34 0.38 0.64
C GLY A 228 -4.41 -0.20 -0.29
N ILE A 229 -5.67 0.21 -0.11
CA ILE A 229 -6.82 -0.27 -0.90
C ILE A 229 -6.60 0.03 -2.38
N ASP A 230 -6.17 1.25 -2.70
CA ASP A 230 -5.96 1.67 -4.09
C ASP A 230 -4.75 0.96 -4.73
N LYS A 231 -3.73 0.60 -3.95
CA LYS A 231 -2.64 -0.25 -4.42
C LYS A 231 -3.15 -1.62 -4.88
N HIS A 232 -4.06 -2.24 -4.13
CA HIS A 232 -4.69 -3.51 -4.54
C HIS A 232 -5.55 -3.35 -5.79
N ARG A 233 -6.31 -2.26 -5.92
CA ARG A 233 -7.10 -1.94 -7.13
C ARG A 233 -6.21 -1.72 -8.36
N GLY A 234 -5.10 -1.00 -8.20
CA GLY A 234 -4.11 -0.80 -9.25
C GLY A 234 -3.51 -2.12 -9.74
N TYR A 235 -3.14 -3.02 -8.82
CA TYR A 235 -2.68 -4.35 -9.20
C TYR A 235 -3.76 -5.20 -9.87
N ALA A 236 -5.02 -5.11 -9.44
CA ALA A 236 -6.12 -5.80 -10.12
C ALA A 236 -6.24 -5.34 -11.58
N LEU A 237 -6.18 -4.03 -11.84
CA LEU A 237 -6.18 -3.47 -13.19
C LEU A 237 -5.00 -3.98 -14.01
N GLN A 238 -3.80 -4.04 -13.42
CA GLN A 238 -2.62 -4.58 -14.07
C GLN A 238 -2.81 -6.05 -14.49
N TRP A 239 -3.34 -6.90 -13.60
CA TRP A 239 -3.61 -8.30 -13.90
C TRP A 239 -4.66 -8.49 -15.01
N PHE A 240 -5.74 -7.69 -14.99
CA PHE A 240 -6.72 -7.73 -16.06
C PHE A 240 -6.16 -7.19 -17.38
N SER A 241 -5.26 -6.21 -17.34
CA SER A 241 -4.56 -5.71 -18.53
C SER A 241 -3.69 -6.79 -19.16
N PHE A 242 -2.99 -7.60 -18.37
CA PHE A 242 -2.26 -8.77 -18.88
C PHE A 242 -3.18 -9.81 -19.51
N ALA A 243 -4.36 -10.04 -18.93
CA ALA A 243 -5.37 -10.91 -19.52
C ALA A 243 -5.81 -10.40 -20.90
N SER A 244 -6.12 -9.10 -21.00
CA SER A 244 -6.53 -8.45 -22.25
C SER A 244 -5.43 -8.49 -23.31
N ILE A 245 -4.18 -8.19 -22.94
CA ILE A 245 -3.03 -8.24 -23.86
C ILE A 245 -2.81 -9.66 -24.36
N ALA A 246 -2.81 -10.67 -23.48
CA ALA A 246 -2.66 -12.06 -23.87
C ALA A 246 -3.74 -12.50 -24.86
N LEU A 247 -4.99 -12.10 -24.64
CA LEU A 247 -6.09 -12.36 -25.56
C LEU A 247 -5.88 -11.68 -26.91
N VAL A 248 -5.50 -10.39 -26.95
CA VAL A 248 -5.24 -9.65 -28.19
C VAL A 248 -4.10 -10.28 -28.98
N VAL A 249 -3.00 -10.65 -28.30
CA VAL A 249 -1.86 -11.33 -28.92
C VAL A 249 -2.29 -12.67 -29.50
N TRP A 250 -3.07 -13.47 -28.76
CA TRP A 250 -3.58 -14.74 -29.27
C TRP A 250 -4.48 -14.56 -30.49
N ILE A 251 -5.41 -13.59 -30.48
CA ILE A 251 -6.25 -13.28 -31.66
C ILE A 251 -5.38 -12.86 -32.85
N ALA A 252 -4.39 -12.00 -32.62
CA ALA A 252 -3.46 -11.56 -33.67
C ALA A 252 -2.67 -12.71 -34.29
N LEU A 253 -2.19 -13.65 -33.47
CA LEU A 253 -1.47 -14.85 -33.91
C LEU A 253 -2.38 -15.86 -34.60
N ALA A 254 -3.64 -15.97 -34.17
CA ALA A 254 -4.65 -16.82 -34.80
C ALA A 254 -5.11 -16.27 -36.16
N MET A 255 -5.01 -14.96 -36.39
CA MET A 255 -5.25 -14.31 -37.68
C MET A 255 -4.03 -14.44 -38.62
N ARG A 256 -3.74 -15.64 -39.09
CA ARG A 256 -2.65 -15.88 -40.06
C ARG A 256 -3.02 -15.35 -41.45
N ARG A 257 -2.03 -14.83 -42.18
CA ARG A 257 -2.18 -14.57 -43.62
C ARG A 257 -2.20 -15.93 -44.34
N PRO A 258 -3.06 -16.14 -45.35
CA PRO A 258 -2.96 -17.34 -46.18
C PRO A 258 -1.53 -17.43 -46.72
N ALA A 259 -0.92 -18.61 -46.62
CA ALA A 259 0.35 -18.86 -47.28
C ALA A 259 0.16 -18.57 -48.76
N GLU A 260 1.01 -17.73 -49.35
CA GLU A 260 1.12 -17.72 -50.81
C GLU A 260 1.38 -19.16 -51.24
N PRO A 261 0.57 -19.75 -52.13
CA PRO A 261 0.94 -21.04 -52.69
C PRO A 261 2.33 -20.85 -53.28
N ALA A 262 3.31 -21.58 -52.75
CA ALA A 262 4.62 -21.66 -53.35
C ALA A 262 4.37 -21.97 -54.84
N ALA A 263 4.67 -21.00 -55.70
CA ALA A 263 4.51 -21.16 -57.13
C ALA A 263 5.18 -22.48 -57.50
N ALA A 264 4.45 -23.31 -58.25
CA ALA A 264 4.90 -24.60 -58.72
C ALA A 264 6.05 -24.41 -59.73
N GLU A 265 7.23 -24.00 -59.27
CA GLU A 265 8.43 -23.79 -60.07
C GLU A 265 9.18 -25.12 -60.31
N GLY A 266 8.42 -26.20 -60.53
CA GLY A 266 8.98 -27.54 -60.73
C GLY A 266 8.14 -28.45 -61.63
N ALA A 267 6.98 -28.02 -62.11
CA ALA A 267 6.13 -28.83 -62.99
C ALA A 267 6.43 -28.64 -64.49
N ASP A 268 7.08 -27.53 -64.88
CA ASP A 268 7.37 -27.22 -66.29
C ASP A 268 8.66 -27.85 -66.85
N LEU A 269 9.52 -28.42 -65.99
CA LEU A 269 10.78 -29.05 -66.46
C LEU A 269 10.61 -30.49 -66.97
N ILE A 270 9.49 -31.16 -66.69
CA ILE A 270 9.26 -32.57 -67.10
C ILE A 270 8.49 -32.65 -68.44
N ALA A 271 7.82 -31.59 -68.87
CA ALA A 271 7.00 -31.60 -70.09
C ALA A 271 7.78 -31.35 -71.40
N ALA A 272 9.06 -30.98 -71.33
CA ALA A 272 9.86 -30.64 -72.53
C ALA A 272 10.76 -31.78 -73.06
N ALA A 273 10.70 -32.99 -72.49
CA ALA A 273 11.63 -34.09 -72.80
C ALA A 273 11.10 -35.18 -73.74
N ASP A 274 9.84 -35.12 -74.19
CA ASP A 274 9.24 -36.14 -75.08
C ASP A 274 8.91 -35.55 -76.46
N ALA A 275 9.92 -35.44 -77.33
CA ALA A 275 9.76 -35.31 -78.78
C ALA A 275 10.96 -35.98 -79.50
N PRO A 276 10.74 -36.86 -80.51
CA PRO A 276 11.78 -37.72 -81.04
C PRO A 276 12.62 -37.02 -82.10
N ALA A 277 13.93 -37.23 -82.07
CA ALA A 277 14.83 -36.95 -83.19
C ALA A 277 15.42 -38.27 -83.68
N ASP A 278 15.19 -38.54 -84.96
CA ASP A 278 15.58 -39.75 -85.68
C ASP A 278 17.10 -40.00 -85.70
N ALA A 279 17.40 -41.28 -85.83
CA ALA A 279 18.72 -41.91 -85.80
C ALA A 279 19.60 -41.59 -87.02
N GLU A 280 20.93 -41.51 -86.82
CA GLU A 280 21.88 -42.54 -87.29
C GLU A 280 23.33 -42.31 -86.77
N PRO A 281 24.20 -43.35 -86.75
CA PRO A 281 25.30 -43.50 -85.78
C PRO A 281 26.71 -43.41 -86.41
N ILE A 282 27.77 -43.38 -85.58
CA ILE A 282 29.08 -44.07 -85.76
C ILE A 282 29.90 -43.96 -84.45
N ALA A 283 30.01 -45.10 -83.74
CA ALA A 283 31.18 -45.78 -83.13
C ALA A 283 32.39 -45.04 -82.45
N PRO A 284 33.13 -45.75 -81.57
CA PRO A 284 33.51 -45.26 -80.23
C PRO A 284 35.02 -45.08 -79.99
N ASN A 285 35.42 -44.39 -78.91
CA ASN A 285 36.71 -44.66 -78.25
C ASN A 285 36.79 -44.21 -76.77
N THR A 286 36.66 -45.19 -75.87
CA THR A 286 37.52 -45.54 -74.72
C THR A 286 38.06 -44.48 -73.73
N ALA A 287 37.67 -44.71 -72.46
CA ALA A 287 38.41 -44.57 -71.18
C ALA A 287 38.93 -43.20 -70.71
N GLN A 288 38.57 -42.82 -69.48
CA GLN A 288 39.47 -42.80 -68.30
C GLN A 288 38.66 -42.50 -67.01
N ARG A 289 38.53 -43.46 -66.08
CA ARG A 289 39.06 -43.43 -64.70
C ARG A 289 39.22 -42.02 -64.08
N ASP A 290 38.56 -41.75 -62.96
CA ASP A 290 39.18 -42.08 -61.67
C ASP A 290 38.19 -42.11 -60.50
N ARG A 291 38.50 -42.97 -59.52
CA ARG A 291 37.75 -43.20 -58.29
C ARG A 291 38.24 -42.29 -57.17
N ALA A 292 37.30 -42.06 -56.26
CA ALA A 292 37.48 -41.75 -54.85
C ALA A 292 38.74 -42.37 -54.21
N ASP A 293 39.40 -41.69 -53.27
CA ASP A 293 39.05 -41.75 -51.84
C ASP A 293 40.18 -41.21 -50.94
N VAL A 294 39.76 -40.57 -49.83
CA VAL A 294 40.30 -40.69 -48.46
C VAL A 294 41.70 -40.15 -48.11
N ALA A 295 41.73 -39.22 -47.13
CA ALA A 295 42.53 -39.24 -45.88
C ALA A 295 42.24 -37.93 -45.09
N ARG A 296 41.46 -37.90 -44.00
CA ARG A 296 41.79 -38.17 -42.57
C ARG A 296 43.18 -37.73 -42.06
N ALA A 297 43.10 -36.81 -41.10
CA ALA A 297 43.93 -36.60 -39.91
C ALA A 297 45.36 -36.03 -40.07
N SER A 298 45.55 -34.78 -39.68
CA SER A 298 46.20 -34.37 -38.40
C SER A 298 46.03 -32.86 -38.19
#